data_AF-A0A1B7VVB9-F1
#
_entry.id   AF-A0A1B7VVB9-F1
#
_cell.length_a   1.000
_cell.length_b   1.000
_cell.length_c   1.000
_cell.angle_alpha   90.00
_cell.angle_beta   90.00
_cell.angle_gamma   90.00
#
_symmetry.space_group_name_H-M   'P 1'
#
loop_
_entity.id
_entity.type
_entity.pdbx_description
1 polymer ?
#
loop_
_entity_poly.entity_id
_entity_poly.type
_entity_poly.pdbx_seq_one_letter_code
_entity_poly.pdbx_strand_id
1 'polypeptide(L)'
;MLNQISPALTQIVSLSKSISAPTTNLIWPTQGVLSQGFRKYQHEGIDIAGATGTPILAAAAGTVMKAGWDNWGLGNFIEIKHLNGNVTVYGHNSRLLVSKGQQVKQGQIIGEMGSTGNSTAPHLHFEFYTDGRLASNPLSVLPSTTIAKTPVNQPVTPTAKPIFPLSNNTNCDGTTVMSGETATVSIKVCEENGQLFYLGKLKQEPSQLLKIRAWKVDNHKYQANNGTFSYLISPEKIEIWRNGSPIRADSFLTSYGFGK
;
A
#
# COMPACT_ATOMS: atom_id res chain seq x y z
N MET A 1 66.72 57.77 1.68
CA MET A 1 67.28 56.44 1.98
C MET A 1 66.23 55.39 1.68
N LEU A 2 66.61 54.41 0.85
CA LEU A 2 65.84 53.21 0.48
C LEU A 2 65.86 52.17 1.60
N ASN A 3 64.76 51.42 1.76
CA ASN A 3 64.67 49.95 1.83
C ASN A 3 63.26 49.58 2.33
N GLN A 4 62.37 49.04 1.49
CA GLN A 4 62.25 47.62 1.10
C GLN A 4 62.07 46.70 2.32
N ILE A 5 60.86 46.14 2.49
CA ILE A 5 60.54 44.70 2.51
C ILE A 5 58.99 44.55 2.65
N SER A 6 58.37 43.98 1.63
CA SER A 6 57.17 43.13 1.67
C SER A 6 57.63 41.68 1.39
N PRO A 7 56.81 40.61 1.47
CA PRO A 7 55.47 40.45 2.03
C PRO A 7 55.35 39.21 2.97
N ALA A 8 54.26 39.08 3.71
CA ALA A 8 53.81 37.75 4.15
C ALA A 8 52.27 37.67 4.15
N LEU A 9 51.81 36.75 3.30
CA LEU A 9 50.45 36.34 3.02
C LEU A 9 49.65 35.98 4.29
N THR A 10 48.41 36.45 4.35
CA THR A 10 47.33 35.73 5.02
C THR A 10 46.15 35.63 4.05
N GLN A 11 46.28 34.70 3.12
CA GLN A 11 45.16 33.92 2.59
C GLN A 11 44.66 33.10 3.80
N ILE A 12 43.40 32.86 4.15
CA ILE A 12 42.17 32.43 3.48
C ILE A 12 41.11 32.57 4.61
N VAL A 13 39.82 32.83 4.40
CA VAL A 13 38.79 31.80 4.18
C VAL A 13 37.61 32.45 3.45
N SER A 14 37.54 32.17 2.15
CA SER A 14 36.37 31.62 1.46
C SER A 14 34.99 31.86 2.10
N LEU A 15 34.35 33.00 1.81
CA LEU A 15 32.90 33.05 1.70
C LEU A 15 32.48 32.56 0.30
N SER A 16 32.83 31.33 -0.03
CA SER A 16 32.03 30.59 -1.00
C SER A 16 30.74 30.22 -0.26
N LYS A 17 29.76 31.11 -0.35
CA LYS A 17 28.36 30.74 -0.18
C LYS A 17 28.11 29.67 -1.22
N SER A 18 28.30 28.41 -0.83
CA SER A 18 27.83 27.28 -1.59
C SER A 18 26.33 27.50 -1.70
N ILE A 19 25.91 27.94 -2.88
CA ILE A 19 24.52 27.83 -3.30
C ILE A 19 24.33 26.31 -3.39
N SER A 20 24.04 25.67 -2.26
CA SER A 20 23.54 24.31 -2.31
C SER A 20 22.29 24.40 -3.16
N ALA A 21 22.24 23.59 -4.22
CA ALA A 21 20.99 23.30 -4.92
C ALA A 21 19.88 23.14 -3.88
N PRO A 22 18.65 23.61 -4.13
CA PRO A 22 17.58 23.49 -3.16
C PRO A 22 17.50 22.01 -2.77
N THR A 23 17.93 21.69 -1.54
CA THR A 23 17.71 20.38 -0.95
C THR A 23 16.22 20.29 -0.82
N THR A 24 15.60 19.72 -1.84
CA THR A 24 14.17 19.47 -1.81
C THR A 24 14.00 18.44 -0.71
N ASN A 25 13.47 18.91 0.42
CA ASN A 25 13.28 18.16 1.65
C ASN A 25 12.19 17.10 1.48
N LEU A 26 12.18 16.34 0.39
CA LEU A 26 11.30 15.19 0.23
C LEU A 26 12.03 13.92 0.71
N ILE A 27 11.30 13.04 1.35
CA ILE A 27 11.73 11.66 1.59
C ILE A 27 11.06 10.73 0.59
N TRP A 28 11.62 9.53 0.43
CA TRP A 28 10.95 8.46 -0.29
C TRP A 28 9.57 8.17 0.33
N PRO A 29 8.50 8.13 -0.48
CA PRO A 29 7.12 8.03 0.02
C PRO A 29 6.72 6.60 0.39
N THR A 30 7.50 5.59 0.02
CA THR A 30 7.27 4.19 0.37
C THR A 30 8.58 3.41 0.21
N GLN A 31 8.62 2.20 0.75
CA GLN A 31 9.60 1.19 0.35
C GLN A 31 9.10 0.45 -0.89
N GLY A 32 10.02 0.00 -1.75
CA GLY A 32 9.69 -0.77 -2.95
C GLY A 32 10.78 -0.69 -4.02
N VAL A 33 10.45 -1.19 -5.21
CA VAL A 33 11.32 -1.16 -6.39
C VAL A 33 10.78 -0.15 -7.39
N LEU A 34 11.65 0.75 -7.89
CA LEU A 34 11.28 1.66 -8.98
C LEU A 34 10.98 0.83 -10.25
N SER A 35 9.70 0.71 -10.61
CA SER A 35 9.25 -0.09 -11.75
C SER A 35 9.06 0.73 -13.01
N GLN A 36 8.69 2.02 -12.87
CA GLN A 36 8.62 2.95 -13.99
C GLN A 36 9.12 4.35 -13.60
N GLY A 37 9.77 5.02 -14.55
CA GLY A 37 10.31 6.37 -14.39
C GLY A 37 9.40 7.45 -15.00
N PHE A 38 9.72 8.70 -14.67
CA PHE A 38 9.05 9.89 -15.21
C PHE A 38 9.28 10.06 -16.71
N ARG A 39 8.20 10.34 -17.45
CA ARG A 39 8.23 10.68 -18.89
C ARG A 39 7.21 11.79 -19.14
N LYS A 40 7.70 13.01 -19.39
CA LYS A 40 6.84 14.18 -19.61
C LYS A 40 5.74 13.88 -20.64
N TYR A 41 4.49 14.19 -20.30
CA TYR A 41 3.27 13.97 -21.10
C TYR A 41 2.85 12.50 -21.33
N GLN A 42 3.57 11.52 -20.80
CA GLN A 42 3.23 10.10 -20.93
C GLN A 42 3.02 9.44 -19.57
N HIS A 43 3.87 9.80 -18.60
CA HIS A 43 3.87 9.30 -17.25
C HIS A 43 4.38 10.42 -16.33
N GLU A 44 3.44 11.13 -15.67
CA GLU A 44 3.73 12.37 -14.91
C GLU A 44 4.36 12.12 -13.53
N GLY A 45 4.64 10.85 -13.20
CA GLY A 45 5.24 10.43 -11.95
C GLY A 45 6.28 9.33 -12.10
N ILE A 46 6.55 8.66 -10.98
CA ILE A 46 7.29 7.40 -10.92
C ILE A 46 6.41 6.33 -10.31
N ASP A 47 6.64 5.07 -10.70
CA ASP A 47 5.97 3.94 -10.08
C ASP A 47 6.93 3.18 -9.18
N ILE A 48 6.49 2.94 -7.94
CA ILE A 48 7.23 2.19 -6.94
C ILE A 48 6.43 0.93 -6.63
N ALA A 49 6.86 -0.20 -7.18
CA ALA A 49 6.23 -1.50 -6.99
C ALA A 49 6.46 -2.03 -5.57
N GLY A 50 5.41 -2.64 -5.01
CA GLY A 50 5.41 -3.21 -3.66
C GLY A 50 4.15 -4.05 -3.41
N ALA A 51 4.00 -4.61 -2.23
CA ALA A 51 2.80 -5.37 -1.89
C ALA A 51 1.61 -4.42 -1.58
N THR A 52 0.39 -4.83 -1.91
CA THR A 52 -0.82 -4.15 -1.39
C THR A 52 -0.76 -4.06 0.13
N GLY A 53 -1.09 -2.89 0.69
CA GLY A 53 -0.98 -2.64 2.12
C GLY A 53 0.35 -2.02 2.56
N THR A 54 1.36 -1.95 1.69
CA THR A 54 2.63 -1.26 2.00
C THR A 54 2.34 0.19 2.42
N PRO A 55 2.87 0.68 3.57
CA PRO A 55 2.58 2.04 4.03
C PRO A 55 3.09 3.12 3.06
N ILE A 56 2.22 4.08 2.75
CA ILE A 56 2.56 5.26 1.96
C ILE A 56 2.68 6.45 2.92
N LEU A 57 3.79 7.17 2.81
CA LEU A 57 4.21 8.27 3.67
C LEU A 57 4.08 9.61 2.94
N ALA A 58 3.70 10.65 3.69
CA ALA A 58 3.83 12.02 3.22
C ALA A 58 5.31 12.35 3.02
N ALA A 59 5.68 12.65 1.76
CA ALA A 59 7.05 12.93 1.36
C ALA A 59 7.60 14.21 2.02
N ALA A 60 6.72 15.16 2.35
CA ALA A 60 7.01 16.32 3.17
C ALA A 60 5.75 16.76 3.94
N ALA A 61 5.93 17.64 4.92
CA ALA A 61 4.81 18.23 5.66
C ALA A 61 3.96 19.12 4.74
N GLY A 62 2.65 19.16 4.97
CA GLY A 62 1.73 19.93 4.12
C GLY A 62 0.27 19.79 4.51
N THR A 63 -0.60 20.28 3.64
CA THR A 63 -2.06 20.18 3.76
C THR A 63 -2.59 19.28 2.65
N VAL A 64 -3.43 18.31 3.01
CA VAL A 64 -4.13 17.44 2.06
C VAL A 64 -5.15 18.27 1.30
N MET A 65 -4.93 18.49 0.01
CA MET A 65 -5.82 19.24 -0.87
C MET A 65 -6.96 18.37 -1.40
N LYS A 66 -6.66 17.10 -1.68
CA LYS A 66 -7.62 16.09 -2.14
C LYS A 66 -7.27 14.74 -1.52
N ALA A 67 -8.31 13.99 -1.17
CA ALA A 67 -8.22 12.59 -0.79
C ALA A 67 -9.55 11.94 -1.21
N GLY A 68 -9.52 11.02 -2.17
CA GLY A 68 -10.72 10.40 -2.70
C GLY A 68 -10.45 9.59 -3.97
N TRP A 69 -11.52 9.28 -4.70
CA TRP A 69 -11.44 8.58 -5.97
C TRP A 69 -11.23 9.55 -7.14
N ASP A 70 -10.30 9.20 -8.02
CA ASP A 70 -10.04 9.85 -9.30
C ASP A 70 -10.44 8.93 -10.46
N ASN A 71 -11.19 9.50 -11.41
CA ASN A 71 -11.68 8.78 -12.58
C ASN A 71 -10.71 8.83 -13.78
N TRP A 72 -9.61 9.59 -13.68
CA TRP A 72 -8.67 9.83 -14.77
C TRP A 72 -7.48 8.87 -14.77
N GLY A 73 -7.43 7.97 -13.79
CA GLY A 73 -6.49 6.85 -13.76
C GLY A 73 -5.88 6.61 -12.39
N LEU A 74 -5.85 7.61 -11.50
CA LEU A 74 -5.17 7.48 -10.21
C LEU A 74 -5.92 6.58 -9.21
N GLY A 75 -7.22 6.32 -9.41
CA GLY A 75 -8.03 5.54 -8.48
C GLY A 75 -8.13 6.26 -7.13
N ASN A 76 -7.96 5.55 -6.01
CA ASN A 76 -7.85 6.24 -4.72
C ASN A 76 -6.53 7.01 -4.66
N PHE A 77 -6.59 8.32 -4.49
CA PHE A 77 -5.42 9.17 -4.47
C PHE A 77 -5.44 10.19 -3.34
N ILE A 78 -4.26 10.73 -3.07
CA ILE A 78 -4.01 11.82 -2.13
C ILE A 78 -3.19 12.89 -2.85
N GLU A 79 -3.58 14.15 -2.71
CA GLU A 79 -2.82 15.32 -3.18
C GLU A 79 -2.46 16.17 -1.96
N ILE A 80 -1.16 16.46 -1.76
CA ILE A 80 -0.68 17.28 -0.64
C ILE A 80 0.00 18.53 -1.20
N LYS A 81 -0.43 19.69 -0.72
CA LYS A 81 0.26 20.97 -0.94
C LYS A 81 1.22 21.25 0.20
N HIS A 82 2.47 21.51 -0.14
CA HIS A 82 3.54 21.81 0.81
C HIS A 82 3.69 23.31 1.05
N LEU A 83 4.41 23.66 2.12
CA LEU A 83 4.61 25.05 2.55
C LEU A 83 5.30 25.92 1.50
N ASN A 84 6.15 25.32 0.66
CA ASN A 84 6.86 26.01 -0.42
C ASN A 84 6.06 26.09 -1.73
N GLY A 85 4.78 25.73 -1.73
CA GLY A 85 3.92 25.75 -2.91
C GLY A 85 3.97 24.50 -3.77
N ASN A 86 4.95 23.60 -3.57
CA ASN A 86 5.02 22.34 -4.30
C ASN A 86 3.86 21.40 -3.93
N VAL A 87 3.54 20.49 -4.84
CA VAL A 87 2.49 19.50 -4.65
C VAL A 87 3.05 18.10 -4.90
N THR A 88 2.63 17.14 -4.09
CA THR A 88 2.85 15.71 -4.34
C THR A 88 1.53 14.98 -4.48
N VAL A 89 1.51 13.96 -5.34
CA VAL A 89 0.35 13.09 -5.58
C VAL A 89 0.75 11.64 -5.30
N TYR A 90 -0.17 10.91 -4.67
CA TYR A 90 -0.01 9.50 -4.29
C TYR A 90 -1.20 8.73 -4.85
N GLY A 91 -1.00 8.00 -5.94
CA GLY A 91 -2.05 7.26 -6.66
C GLY A 91 -2.08 5.76 -6.34
N HIS A 92 -3.13 5.11 -6.83
CA HIS A 92 -3.40 3.67 -6.77
C HIS A 92 -3.54 3.07 -5.36
N ASN A 93 -3.88 3.88 -4.36
CA ASN A 93 -3.97 3.42 -2.97
C ASN A 93 -5.09 2.37 -2.78
N SER A 94 -4.86 1.34 -1.97
CA SER A 94 -5.96 0.47 -1.52
C SER A 94 -6.80 1.11 -0.41
N ARG A 95 -6.21 2.05 0.34
CA ARG A 95 -6.87 2.79 1.41
C ARG A 95 -6.26 4.17 1.61
N LEU A 96 -7.12 5.16 1.89
CA LEU A 96 -6.74 6.49 2.29
C LEU A 96 -6.87 6.61 3.83
N LEU A 97 -5.84 7.12 4.49
CA LEU A 97 -5.78 7.27 5.96
C LEU A 97 -5.84 8.74 6.39
N VAL A 98 -6.01 9.64 5.41
CA VAL A 98 -6.15 11.08 5.60
C VAL A 98 -7.33 11.60 4.81
N SER A 99 -7.82 12.77 5.19
CA SER A 99 -8.94 13.46 4.55
C SER A 99 -8.55 14.86 4.06
N LYS A 100 -9.31 15.41 3.11
CA LYS A 100 -9.14 16.79 2.64
C LYS A 100 -9.12 17.78 3.81
N GLY A 101 -8.20 18.75 3.76
CA GLY A 101 -8.00 19.76 4.79
C GLY A 101 -7.09 19.33 5.95
N GLN A 102 -6.76 18.04 6.05
CA GLN A 102 -5.88 17.55 7.11
C GLN A 102 -4.45 18.04 6.92
N GLN A 103 -3.82 18.51 8.00
CA GLN A 103 -2.38 18.76 8.04
C GLN A 103 -1.63 17.46 8.31
N VAL A 104 -0.55 17.23 7.59
CA VAL A 104 0.30 16.05 7.72
C VAL A 104 1.76 16.44 7.93
N LYS A 105 2.48 15.61 8.69
CA LYS A 105 3.94 15.74 8.88
C LYS A 105 4.68 14.89 7.85
N GLN A 106 5.91 15.28 7.53
CA GLN A 106 6.81 14.41 6.75
C GLN A 106 6.95 13.04 7.44
N GLY A 107 6.90 11.95 6.66
CA GLY A 107 6.99 10.59 7.18
C GLY A 107 5.72 10.07 7.84
N GLN A 108 4.66 10.88 7.94
CA GLN A 108 3.37 10.41 8.41
C GLN A 108 2.76 9.43 7.40
N ILE A 109 2.24 8.30 7.88
CA ILE A 109 1.48 7.37 7.04
C ILE A 109 0.17 8.05 6.62
N ILE A 110 -0.06 8.13 5.32
CA ILE A 110 -1.22 8.79 4.71
C ILE A 110 -2.13 7.83 3.93
N GLY A 111 -1.62 6.66 3.56
CA GLY A 111 -2.36 5.66 2.81
C GLY A 111 -1.68 4.30 2.83
N GLU A 112 -2.32 3.34 2.17
CA GLU A 112 -1.82 1.98 1.95
C GLU A 112 -1.75 1.72 0.44
N MET A 113 -0.63 1.19 -0.04
CA MET A 113 -0.42 0.83 -1.45
C MET A 113 -1.51 -0.12 -1.95
N GLY A 114 -1.89 -0.01 -3.22
CA GLY A 114 -2.90 -0.85 -3.84
C GLY A 114 -2.71 -0.93 -5.35
N SER A 115 -3.80 -1.26 -6.05
CA SER A 115 -3.88 -1.35 -7.51
C SER A 115 -5.24 -0.83 -7.99
N THR A 116 -5.66 0.32 -7.46
CA THR A 116 -6.95 0.94 -7.85
C THR A 116 -6.78 1.89 -9.04
N GLY A 117 -7.83 2.08 -9.84
CA GLY A 117 -7.75 2.94 -11.02
C GLY A 117 -7.11 2.21 -12.19
N ASN A 118 -6.33 2.91 -13.00
CA ASN A 118 -5.61 2.33 -14.13
C ASN A 118 -4.27 1.74 -13.66
N SER A 119 -4.31 0.53 -13.12
CA SER A 119 -3.16 -0.16 -12.55
C SER A 119 -3.23 -1.64 -12.90
N THR A 120 -2.11 -2.25 -13.30
CA THR A 120 -2.04 -3.68 -13.69
C THR A 120 -1.53 -4.59 -12.57
N ALA A 121 -0.89 -4.02 -11.55
CA ALA A 121 -0.38 -4.72 -10.37
C ALA A 121 -0.14 -3.71 -9.23
N PRO A 122 -0.02 -4.15 -7.97
CA PRO A 122 0.18 -3.23 -6.85
C PRO A 122 1.47 -2.37 -6.95
N HIS A 123 1.30 -1.06 -6.88
CA HIS A 123 2.37 -0.07 -6.85
C HIS A 123 1.87 1.27 -6.30
N LEU A 124 2.78 2.16 -5.91
CA LEU A 124 2.50 3.57 -5.71
C LEU A 124 2.86 4.33 -6.98
N HIS A 125 1.90 5.05 -7.56
CA HIS A 125 2.19 6.11 -8.52
C HIS A 125 2.45 7.41 -7.75
N PHE A 126 3.63 7.99 -7.91
CA PHE A 126 4.06 9.17 -7.16
C PHE A 126 4.44 10.31 -8.11
N GLU A 127 3.72 11.43 -8.03
CA GLU A 127 3.98 12.61 -8.84
C GLU A 127 4.50 13.77 -7.98
N PHE A 128 5.23 14.67 -8.63
CA PHE A 128 5.73 15.89 -8.03
C PHE A 128 5.51 17.07 -8.97
N TYR A 129 4.89 18.13 -8.46
CA TYR A 129 4.62 19.36 -9.20
C TYR A 129 5.33 20.55 -8.55
N THR A 130 6.20 21.19 -9.32
CA THR A 130 6.88 22.43 -8.88
C THR A 130 5.89 23.59 -8.93
N ASP A 131 5.77 24.33 -7.83
CA ASP A 131 4.81 25.45 -7.66
C ASP A 131 3.35 25.06 -8.00
N GLY A 132 3.03 23.76 -7.87
CA GLY A 132 1.69 23.22 -8.16
C GLY A 132 1.24 23.29 -9.62
N ARG A 133 2.17 23.52 -10.57
CA ARG A 133 1.82 23.76 -11.98
C ARG A 133 2.33 22.71 -12.95
N LEU A 134 3.62 22.39 -12.87
CA LEU A 134 4.29 21.53 -13.86
C LEU A 134 4.79 20.24 -13.22
N ALA A 135 4.30 19.11 -13.75
CA ALA A 135 4.82 17.79 -13.42
C ALA A 135 6.33 17.77 -13.69
N SER A 136 7.08 17.37 -12.67
CA SER A 136 8.53 17.42 -12.62
C SER A 136 9.02 16.06 -12.14
N ASN A 137 10.16 15.60 -12.67
CA ASN A 137 10.68 14.27 -12.33
C ASN A 137 10.92 14.14 -10.81
N PRO A 138 10.20 13.25 -10.09
CA PRO A 138 10.39 13.07 -8.65
C PRO A 138 11.82 12.67 -8.27
N LEU A 139 12.55 11.96 -9.15
CA LEU A 139 13.92 11.52 -8.87
C LEU A 139 14.93 12.68 -8.80
N SER A 140 14.61 13.88 -9.31
CA SER A 140 15.49 15.04 -9.15
C SER A 140 15.37 15.69 -7.77
N VAL A 141 14.33 15.34 -7.01
CA VAL A 141 14.01 15.94 -5.72
C VAL A 141 13.94 14.94 -4.56
N LEU A 142 14.01 13.64 -4.89
CA LEU A 142 14.19 12.58 -3.92
C LEU A 142 15.68 12.36 -3.62
N PRO A 143 16.04 11.92 -2.41
CA PRO A 143 17.42 11.62 -2.08
C PRO A 143 18.02 10.62 -3.07
N SER A 144 19.11 11.02 -3.75
CA SER A 144 19.91 10.11 -4.57
C SER A 144 20.49 9.07 -3.64
N THR A 145 19.95 7.86 -3.68
CA THR A 145 20.37 6.82 -2.76
C THR A 145 21.84 6.49 -3.01
N THR A 146 22.76 7.02 -2.21
CA THR A 146 23.93 6.25 -1.82
C THR A 146 23.42 5.15 -0.91
N ILE A 147 22.84 4.10 -1.50
CA ILE A 147 22.76 2.80 -0.83
C ILE A 147 24.21 2.37 -0.66
N ALA A 148 24.80 2.73 0.48
CA ALA A 148 25.98 2.04 0.96
C ALA A 148 25.67 0.55 0.85
N LYS A 149 26.54 -0.18 0.14
CA LYS A 149 26.64 -1.63 0.22
C LYS A 149 26.57 -2.03 1.68
N THR A 150 25.41 -2.44 2.15
CA THR A 150 25.31 -3.22 3.36
C THR A 150 25.36 -4.67 2.88
N PRO A 151 26.35 -5.45 3.29
CA PRO A 151 26.43 -6.85 2.90
C PRO A 151 25.17 -7.56 3.41
N VAL A 152 24.64 -8.41 2.54
CA VAL A 152 23.73 -9.49 2.90
C VAL A 152 24.34 -10.23 4.10
N ASN A 153 23.78 -10.06 5.30
CA ASN A 153 23.73 -11.02 6.42
C ASN A 153 23.28 -10.36 7.74
N GLN A 154 21.98 -10.19 7.95
CA GLN A 154 21.15 -11.08 8.80
C GLN A 154 19.79 -10.42 9.12
N PRO A 155 18.73 -11.23 9.32
CA PRO A 155 17.35 -10.79 9.35
C PRO A 155 16.91 -10.40 10.77
N VAL A 156 16.34 -9.21 10.93
CA VAL A 156 15.40 -8.97 12.03
C VAL A 156 14.01 -9.35 11.54
N THR A 157 13.63 -10.58 11.84
CA THR A 157 12.27 -11.11 11.70
C THR A 157 11.29 -10.21 12.46
N PRO A 158 10.34 -9.50 11.82
CA PRO A 158 9.09 -9.18 12.48
C PRO A 158 8.36 -10.52 12.60
N THR A 159 8.01 -10.90 13.82
CA THR A 159 7.36 -12.17 14.13
C THR A 159 6.11 -12.34 13.26
N ALA A 160 6.25 -13.12 12.18
CA ALA A 160 5.17 -13.44 11.28
C ALA A 160 4.17 -14.30 12.04
N LYS A 161 2.98 -13.74 12.32
CA LYS A 161 1.80 -14.55 12.63
C LYS A 161 1.43 -15.31 11.33
N PRO A 162 1.04 -16.59 11.39
CA PRO A 162 1.20 -17.50 10.26
C PRO A 162 0.44 -17.02 9.02
N ILE A 163 1.17 -16.69 7.96
CA ILE A 163 0.65 -16.62 6.60
C ILE A 163 0.49 -18.08 6.18
N PHE A 164 -0.76 -18.58 6.15
CA PHE A 164 -1.01 -19.87 5.51
C PHE A 164 -0.85 -19.71 3.99
N PRO A 165 -0.27 -20.71 3.31
CA PRO A 165 -0.02 -20.60 1.88
C PRO A 165 -1.34 -20.44 1.13
N LEU A 166 -1.39 -19.47 0.22
CA LEU A 166 -2.39 -19.38 -0.83
C LEU A 166 -2.32 -20.69 -1.64
N SER A 167 -3.29 -21.58 -1.43
CA SER A 167 -3.46 -22.79 -2.23
C SER A 167 -4.20 -22.44 -3.52
N ASN A 168 -3.64 -22.83 -4.67
CA ASN A 168 -4.27 -22.70 -5.98
C ASN A 168 -5.39 -23.74 -6.21
N ASN A 169 -5.81 -24.44 -5.16
CA ASN A 169 -6.83 -25.49 -5.20
C ASN A 169 -7.88 -25.26 -4.11
N THR A 170 -9.15 -25.13 -4.51
CA THR A 170 -10.34 -25.11 -3.63
C THR A 170 -11.03 -26.47 -3.53
N ASN A 171 -10.39 -27.54 -3.96
CA ASN A 171 -10.89 -28.88 -3.69
C ASN A 171 -10.85 -29.13 -2.19
N CYS A 172 -11.93 -29.76 -1.73
CA CYS A 172 -12.07 -30.26 -0.39
C CYS A 172 -11.69 -31.73 -0.47
N ASP A 173 -10.50 -32.08 0.04
CA ASP A 173 -10.01 -33.46 0.03
C ASP A 173 -10.61 -34.28 1.19
N GLY A 174 -11.44 -33.64 2.02
CA GLY A 174 -12.16 -34.23 3.14
C GLY A 174 -13.67 -33.96 3.10
N THR A 175 -14.30 -33.78 4.25
CA THR A 175 -15.77 -33.64 4.34
C THR A 175 -16.19 -32.19 4.21
N THR A 176 -17.12 -31.91 3.30
CA THR A 176 -17.74 -30.58 3.24
C THR A 176 -18.74 -30.45 4.37
N VAL A 177 -18.51 -29.51 5.28
CA VAL A 177 -19.38 -29.28 6.45
C VAL A 177 -20.35 -28.12 6.24
N MET A 178 -20.07 -27.25 5.26
CA MET A 178 -20.96 -26.18 4.84
C MET A 178 -20.62 -25.73 3.42
N SER A 179 -21.63 -25.37 2.65
CA SER A 179 -21.47 -24.70 1.37
C SER A 179 -22.62 -23.73 1.15
N GLY A 180 -22.36 -22.64 0.43
CA GLY A 180 -23.36 -21.66 0.05
C GLY A 180 -22.90 -20.84 -1.14
N GLU A 181 -23.86 -20.34 -1.92
CA GLU A 181 -23.58 -19.47 -3.06
C GLU A 181 -24.22 -18.10 -2.84
N THR A 182 -23.46 -17.08 -3.20
CA THR A 182 -23.93 -15.69 -3.33
C THR A 182 -23.95 -15.32 -4.81
N ALA A 183 -24.59 -14.23 -5.20
CA ALA A 183 -24.60 -13.73 -6.58
C ALA A 183 -23.21 -13.49 -7.19
N THR A 184 -22.12 -13.49 -6.38
CA THR A 184 -20.77 -13.17 -6.85
C THR A 184 -19.68 -14.16 -6.39
N VAL A 185 -19.96 -15.08 -5.46
CA VAL A 185 -18.95 -15.96 -4.84
C VAL A 185 -19.60 -17.26 -4.32
N SER A 186 -18.99 -18.41 -4.63
CA SER A 186 -19.26 -19.68 -3.96
C SER A 186 -18.37 -19.80 -2.71
N ILE A 187 -18.97 -20.19 -1.59
CA ILE A 187 -18.34 -20.32 -0.27
C ILE A 187 -18.45 -21.76 0.20
N LYS A 188 -17.38 -22.29 0.75
CA LYS A 188 -17.32 -23.67 1.24
C LYS A 188 -16.48 -23.76 2.51
N VAL A 189 -16.92 -24.55 3.47
CA VAL A 189 -16.13 -24.94 4.65
C VAL A 189 -15.90 -26.44 4.57
N CYS A 190 -14.64 -26.84 4.59
CA CYS A 190 -14.18 -28.21 4.46
C CYS A 190 -13.43 -28.64 5.71
N GLU A 191 -13.64 -29.87 6.17
CA GLU A 191 -12.83 -30.51 7.20
C GLU A 191 -11.91 -31.55 6.56
N GLU A 192 -10.60 -31.36 6.71
CA GLU A 192 -9.57 -32.28 6.21
C GLU A 192 -8.71 -32.73 7.40
N ASN A 193 -8.71 -34.03 7.71
CA ASN A 193 -7.94 -34.61 8.81
C ASN A 193 -8.15 -33.88 10.17
N GLY A 194 -9.39 -33.49 10.47
CA GLY A 194 -9.75 -32.77 11.71
C GLY A 194 -9.46 -31.27 11.71
N GLN A 195 -8.92 -30.72 10.60
CA GLN A 195 -8.69 -29.29 10.44
C GLN A 195 -9.74 -28.69 9.50
N LEU A 196 -10.42 -27.63 9.97
CA LEU A 196 -11.36 -26.87 9.15
C LEU A 196 -10.63 -25.86 8.25
N PHE A 197 -11.14 -25.69 7.04
CA PHE A 197 -10.70 -24.74 6.03
C PHE A 197 -11.89 -24.01 5.42
N TYR A 198 -11.79 -22.69 5.33
CA TYR A 198 -12.62 -21.86 4.46
C TYR A 198 -12.03 -21.88 3.05
N LEU A 199 -12.88 -22.18 2.08
CA LEU A 199 -12.60 -22.21 0.66
C LEU A 199 -13.52 -21.19 -0.03
N GLY A 200 -12.94 -20.25 -0.76
CA GLY A 200 -13.72 -19.21 -1.45
C GLY A 200 -12.91 -18.44 -2.47
N LYS A 201 -13.53 -17.40 -3.05
CA LYS A 201 -12.86 -16.46 -3.96
C LYS A 201 -12.78 -15.08 -3.32
N LEU A 202 -11.71 -14.34 -3.60
CA LEU A 202 -11.70 -12.91 -3.30
C LEU A 202 -12.67 -12.19 -4.24
N LYS A 203 -13.48 -11.28 -3.72
CA LYS A 203 -14.41 -10.52 -4.57
C LYS A 203 -13.67 -9.50 -5.44
N GLN A 204 -12.55 -8.97 -4.96
CA GLN A 204 -11.68 -8.03 -5.67
C GLN A 204 -10.87 -8.71 -6.77
N GLU A 205 -10.68 -10.02 -6.66
CA GLU A 205 -10.00 -10.85 -7.66
C GLU A 205 -10.67 -12.23 -7.71
N PRO A 206 -11.81 -12.38 -8.42
CA PRO A 206 -12.60 -13.62 -8.44
C PRO A 206 -11.87 -14.83 -9.03
N SER A 207 -10.75 -14.58 -9.73
CA SER A 207 -9.81 -15.59 -10.21
C SER A 207 -8.92 -16.16 -9.09
N GLN A 208 -8.74 -15.43 -7.98
CA GLN A 208 -7.91 -15.86 -6.88
C GLN A 208 -8.71 -16.70 -5.89
N LEU A 209 -8.29 -17.96 -5.79
CA LEU A 209 -8.80 -18.94 -4.87
C LEU A 209 -8.16 -18.77 -3.48
N LEU A 210 -8.98 -18.87 -2.44
CA LEU A 210 -8.55 -18.81 -1.04
C LEU A 210 -8.82 -20.15 -0.37
N LYS A 211 -7.79 -20.72 0.26
CA LYS A 211 -7.91 -21.79 1.26
C LYS A 211 -7.30 -21.30 2.56
N ILE A 212 -8.14 -20.95 3.52
CA ILE A 212 -7.73 -20.33 4.79
C ILE A 212 -8.13 -21.28 5.90
N ARG A 213 -7.26 -21.53 6.89
CA ARG A 213 -7.67 -22.31 8.06
C ARG A 213 -8.85 -21.62 8.75
N ALA A 214 -9.84 -22.42 9.09
CA ALA A 214 -11.02 -22.01 9.81
C ALA A 214 -11.09 -22.72 11.16
N TRP A 215 -11.94 -22.21 12.05
CA TRP A 215 -12.32 -22.86 13.30
C TRP A 215 -13.81 -22.64 13.55
N LYS A 216 -14.41 -23.58 14.27
CA LYS A 216 -15.78 -23.47 14.73
C LYS A 216 -15.84 -22.46 15.88
N VAL A 217 -16.73 -21.48 15.78
CA VAL A 217 -16.94 -20.46 16.83
C VAL A 217 -18.27 -20.63 17.56
N ASP A 218 -19.23 -21.32 16.94
CA ASP A 218 -20.54 -21.61 17.51
C ASP A 218 -21.16 -22.81 16.76
N ASN A 219 -22.35 -23.27 17.15
CA ASN A 219 -23.07 -24.28 16.41
C ASN A 219 -23.34 -23.81 14.97
N HIS A 220 -22.75 -24.51 14.01
CA HIS A 220 -22.76 -24.16 12.57
C HIS A 220 -22.20 -22.78 12.21
N LYS A 221 -21.41 -22.13 13.08
CA LYS A 221 -20.66 -20.91 12.72
C LYS A 221 -19.16 -21.18 12.67
N TYR A 222 -18.54 -20.65 11.64
CA TYR A 222 -17.12 -20.84 11.37
C TYR A 222 -16.44 -19.49 11.15
N GLN A 223 -15.21 -19.36 11.61
CA GLN A 223 -14.40 -18.18 11.37
C GLN A 223 -13.09 -18.56 10.68
N ALA A 224 -12.70 -17.78 9.68
CA ALA A 224 -11.38 -17.85 9.07
C ALA A 224 -10.76 -16.45 9.08
N ASN A 225 -9.47 -16.33 9.36
CA ASN A 225 -8.76 -15.06 9.34
C ASN A 225 -7.59 -15.12 8.36
N ASN A 226 -7.43 -14.06 7.56
CA ASN A 226 -6.28 -13.89 6.67
C ASN A 226 -5.74 -12.45 6.81
N GLY A 227 -4.79 -12.29 7.73
CA GLY A 227 -4.23 -10.98 8.08
C GLY A 227 -5.27 -10.07 8.72
N THR A 228 -5.61 -8.97 8.03
CA THR A 228 -6.58 -7.97 8.51
C THR A 228 -8.03 -8.37 8.29
N PHE A 229 -8.29 -9.41 7.50
CA PHE A 229 -9.63 -9.86 7.18
C PHE A 229 -10.09 -11.01 8.07
N SER A 230 -11.33 -10.94 8.53
CA SER A 230 -12.04 -12.05 9.16
C SER A 230 -13.29 -12.38 8.36
N TYR A 231 -13.48 -13.66 8.09
CA TYR A 231 -14.62 -14.23 7.41
C TYR A 231 -15.42 -15.00 8.46
N LEU A 232 -16.62 -14.54 8.77
CA LEU A 232 -17.55 -15.22 9.66
C LEU A 232 -18.64 -15.86 8.81
N ILE A 233 -18.70 -17.18 8.82
CA ILE A 233 -19.60 -17.97 7.99
C ILE A 233 -20.64 -18.60 8.89
N SER A 234 -21.90 -18.45 8.53
CA SER A 234 -23.08 -19.02 9.20
C SER A 234 -23.97 -19.73 8.18
N PRO A 235 -25.04 -20.44 8.57
CA PRO A 235 -25.94 -21.07 7.60
C PRO A 235 -26.65 -20.09 6.65
N GLU A 236 -26.84 -18.83 7.08
CA GLU A 236 -27.69 -17.86 6.36
C GLU A 236 -26.88 -16.80 5.61
N LYS A 237 -25.66 -16.50 6.09
CA LYS A 237 -24.82 -15.44 5.52
C LYS A 237 -23.32 -15.64 5.75
N ILE A 238 -22.53 -14.93 4.95
CA ILE A 238 -21.13 -14.63 5.23
C ILE A 238 -21.01 -13.16 5.66
N GLU A 239 -20.16 -12.91 6.65
CA GLU A 239 -19.76 -11.56 7.06
C GLU A 239 -18.25 -11.41 6.89
N ILE A 240 -17.84 -10.35 6.21
CA ILE A 240 -16.44 -10.01 6.02
C ILE A 240 -16.15 -8.79 6.88
N TRP A 241 -15.12 -8.92 7.71
CA TRP A 241 -14.64 -7.90 8.61
C TRP A 241 -13.22 -7.52 8.21
N ARG A 242 -12.85 -6.24 8.35
CA ARG A 242 -11.47 -5.78 8.19
C ARG A 242 -11.07 -4.99 9.43
N ASN A 243 -10.01 -5.40 10.12
CA ASN A 243 -9.56 -4.80 11.38
C ASN A 243 -10.67 -4.73 12.46
N GLY A 244 -11.49 -5.78 12.59
CA GLY A 244 -12.52 -5.86 13.62
C GLY A 244 -13.77 -5.01 13.35
N SER A 245 -13.90 -4.38 12.18
CA SER A 245 -15.14 -3.72 11.74
C SER A 245 -15.80 -4.49 10.59
N PRO A 246 -17.13 -4.67 10.57
CA PRO A 246 -17.82 -5.33 9.48
C PRO A 246 -17.78 -4.43 8.23
N ILE A 247 -17.36 -4.98 7.11
CA ILE A 247 -17.28 -4.25 5.83
C ILE A 247 -18.27 -4.78 4.80
N ARG A 248 -18.78 -6.00 4.99
CA ARG A 248 -19.74 -6.63 4.09
C ARG A 248 -20.47 -7.76 4.79
N ALA A 249 -21.74 -7.95 4.44
CA ALA A 249 -22.49 -9.16 4.74
C ALA A 249 -23.28 -9.56 3.50
N ASP A 250 -23.30 -10.84 3.15
CA ASP A 250 -24.11 -11.37 2.07
C ASP A 250 -24.85 -12.61 2.54
N SER A 251 -26.16 -12.61 2.31
CA SER A 251 -27.00 -13.78 2.51
C SER A 251 -26.78 -14.79 1.40
N PHE A 252 -26.86 -16.06 1.74
CA PHE A 252 -26.90 -17.13 0.73
C PHE A 252 -28.28 -17.17 0.08
N LEU A 253 -28.31 -17.23 -1.24
CA LEU A 253 -29.53 -17.61 -1.95
C LEU A 253 -29.60 -19.15 -1.88
N THR A 254 -30.46 -19.66 -1.02
CA THR A 254 -30.56 -21.09 -0.75
C THR A 254 -30.87 -21.90 -2.01
N SER A 255 -30.03 -22.89 -2.28
CA SER A 255 -30.48 -24.18 -2.82
C SER A 255 -29.95 -25.32 -1.95
N TYR A 256 -30.89 -25.93 -1.22
CA TYR A 256 -30.83 -27.30 -0.68
C TYR A 256 -29.83 -27.68 0.44
N GLY A 257 -30.40 -27.93 1.61
CA GLY A 257 -30.30 -29.26 2.24
C GLY A 257 -29.30 -29.43 3.37
N PHE A 258 -29.61 -28.92 4.57
CA PHE A 258 -29.14 -29.59 5.79
C PHE A 258 -29.81 -30.97 5.86
N GLY A 259 -29.10 -31.98 5.37
CA GLY A 259 -29.49 -33.38 5.52
C GLY A 259 -29.40 -33.79 6.99
N LYS A 260 -30.55 -34.23 7.51
CA LYS A 260 -30.85 -35.03 8.72
C LYS A 260 -29.75 -35.25 9.75
#